data_AF-I4Y5Q4-F1
#
_entry.id   AF-I4Y5Q4-F1
#
_cell.length_a   1.000
_cell.length_b   1.000
_cell.length_c   1.000
_cell.angle_alpha   90.00
_cell.angle_beta   90.00
_cell.angle_gamma   90.00
#
_symmetry.space_group_name_H-M   'P 1'
#
loop_
_entity.id
_entity.type
_entity.pdbx_description
1 polymer ?
#
loop_
_entity_poly.entity_id
_entity_poly.type
_entity_poly.pdbx_seq_one_letter_code
_entity_poly.pdbx_strand_id
1 'polypeptide(L)'
;MKCSKDLTHTVAELCGETNFVDVHVTPRMLGGKGGFGAQLRSAGGRMRSNRNHNTDACRDLSGRRISTLKEAQKVADYLESSEEREKKLKQEKLDKVEAMEKKLEQQPQKRRLDDDQFFEKNKDMNDNVRSSVAKGLLAKRRKKQASTDNAEASTSKSSTTSAPAKVVEESSKSLQASA
;
A
#
# COMPACT_ATOMS: atom_id res chain seq x y z
N MET A 1 55.66 14.26 -18.06
CA MET A 1 56.64 13.96 -19.13
C MET A 1 57.02 15.27 -19.79
N LYS A 2 58.26 15.75 -19.57
CA LYS A 2 58.81 16.85 -20.36
C LYS A 2 59.14 16.27 -21.74
N CYS A 3 58.70 16.90 -22.82
CA CYS A 3 59.36 16.66 -24.10
C CYS A 3 60.70 17.40 -24.01
N SER A 4 61.82 16.73 -24.27
CA SER A 4 63.05 17.45 -24.61
C SER A 4 62.74 18.32 -25.82
N LYS A 5 63.17 19.58 -25.76
CA LYS A 5 63.12 20.45 -26.94
C LYS A 5 64.09 19.87 -27.97
N ASP A 6 63.58 19.65 -29.17
CA ASP A 6 64.31 19.83 -30.42
C ASP A 6 65.71 19.20 -30.46
N LEU A 7 65.78 17.86 -30.49
CA LEU A 7 66.99 17.15 -30.94
C LEU A 7 67.14 17.33 -32.47
N THR A 8 67.57 18.52 -32.89
CA THR A 8 67.97 18.81 -34.27
C THR A 8 69.46 18.54 -34.46
N HIS A 9 69.92 17.35 -34.08
CA HIS A 9 71.27 16.89 -34.39
C HIS A 9 71.35 16.46 -35.85
N THR A 10 72.45 16.82 -36.52
CA THR A 10 72.68 16.36 -37.89
C THR A 10 73.26 14.95 -37.87
N VAL A 11 73.01 14.16 -38.93
CA VAL A 11 73.55 12.78 -39.02
C VAL A 11 75.09 12.78 -38.95
N ALA A 12 75.74 13.85 -39.40
CA ALA A 12 77.19 14.03 -39.33
C ALA A 12 77.74 14.25 -37.90
N GLU A 13 76.92 14.70 -36.94
CA GLU A 13 77.31 14.79 -35.52
C GLU A 13 77.20 13.45 -34.79
N LEU A 14 76.36 12.54 -35.30
CA LEU A 14 76.07 11.25 -34.68
C LEU A 14 76.92 10.11 -35.27
N CYS A 15 77.42 10.27 -36.50
CA CYS A 15 78.39 9.36 -37.12
C CYS A 15 79.81 9.68 -36.65
N GLY A 16 80.27 8.97 -35.61
CA GLY A 16 81.69 8.92 -35.25
C GLY A 16 82.48 8.00 -36.18
N GLU A 17 83.50 7.31 -35.65
CA GLU A 17 84.37 6.39 -36.41
C GLU A 17 83.66 5.11 -36.91
N THR A 18 82.37 4.93 -36.59
CA THR A 18 81.55 3.77 -36.97
C THR A 18 80.47 4.14 -37.97
N ASN A 19 80.44 3.47 -39.12
CA ASN A 19 79.56 3.76 -40.28
C ASN A 19 78.04 3.51 -40.06
N PHE A 20 77.57 3.30 -38.82
CA PHE A 20 76.18 2.97 -38.51
C PHE A 20 75.71 3.71 -37.26
N VAL A 21 74.46 4.21 -37.27
CA VAL A 21 73.84 4.98 -36.19
C VAL A 21 72.39 4.51 -36.01
N ASP A 22 72.06 3.95 -34.84
CA ASP A 22 70.70 3.56 -34.50
C ASP A 22 69.90 4.75 -33.94
N VAL A 23 68.77 5.09 -34.57
CA VAL A 23 67.94 6.25 -34.21
C VAL A 23 66.51 5.83 -33.86
N HIS A 24 66.20 5.78 -32.56
CA HIS A 24 64.85 5.47 -32.06
C HIS A 24 63.88 6.65 -32.15
N VAL A 25 63.31 6.89 -33.33
CA VAL A 25 62.21 7.86 -33.52
C VAL A 25 60.90 7.31 -32.95
N THR A 26 60.32 7.99 -31.95
CA THR A 26 58.98 7.66 -31.43
C THR A 26 57.96 8.72 -31.88
N PRO A 27 57.19 8.48 -32.96
CA PRO A 27 56.27 9.46 -33.51
C PRO A 27 55.12 9.79 -32.55
N ARG A 28 54.81 11.08 -32.42
CA ARG A 28 53.66 11.55 -31.63
C ARG A 28 52.37 11.40 -32.44
N MET A 29 51.70 10.27 -32.29
CA MET A 29 50.39 10.00 -32.90
C MET A 29 49.40 11.15 -32.66
N LEU A 30 48.59 11.48 -33.67
CA LEU A 30 47.48 12.45 -33.61
C LEU A 30 46.27 11.87 -32.85
N GLY A 31 46.52 11.36 -31.64
CA GLY A 31 45.54 10.76 -30.77
C GLY A 31 45.93 11.02 -29.32
N GLY A 32 45.15 11.84 -28.63
CA GLY A 32 45.42 12.17 -27.23
C GLY A 32 45.32 10.93 -26.35
N LYS A 33 46.44 10.52 -25.74
CA LYS A 33 46.56 9.44 -24.73
C LYS A 33 45.78 9.65 -23.41
N GLY A 34 44.73 10.47 -23.46
CA GLY A 34 43.84 10.82 -22.36
C GLY A 34 42.51 10.06 -22.33
N GLY A 35 42.21 9.19 -23.31
CA GLY A 35 40.95 8.42 -23.35
C GLY A 35 40.68 7.63 -22.07
N PHE A 36 41.63 6.80 -21.65
CA PHE A 36 41.56 6.07 -20.38
C PHE A 36 41.41 7.01 -19.16
N GLY A 37 42.11 8.14 -19.14
CA GLY A 37 41.98 9.15 -18.08
C GLY A 37 40.60 9.83 -18.05
N ALA A 38 39.97 10.04 -19.21
CA ALA A 38 38.61 10.56 -19.33
C ALA A 38 37.58 9.51 -18.89
N GLN A 39 37.80 8.23 -19.22
CA GLN A 39 36.99 7.10 -18.77
C GLN A 39 37.06 6.95 -17.24
N LEU A 40 38.25 7.00 -16.64
CA LEU A 40 38.42 6.99 -15.17
C LEU A 40 37.72 8.16 -14.49
N ARG A 41 37.82 9.39 -15.01
CA ARG A 41 37.07 10.54 -14.48
C ARG A 41 35.55 10.33 -14.60
N SER A 42 35.08 9.78 -15.71
CA SER A 42 33.67 9.50 -15.98
C SER A 42 33.08 8.36 -15.13
N ALA A 43 33.93 7.40 -14.71
CA ALA A 43 33.58 6.35 -13.76
C ALA A 43 33.62 6.86 -12.31
N GLY A 44 34.71 7.54 -11.91
CA GLY A 44 34.89 8.09 -10.57
C GLY A 44 33.80 9.08 -10.17
N GLY A 45 33.30 9.89 -11.11
CA GLY A 45 32.13 10.75 -10.89
C GLY A 45 30.87 9.97 -10.48
N ARG A 46 30.57 8.88 -11.18
CA ARG A 46 29.43 7.97 -10.88
C ARG A 46 29.60 7.24 -9.55
N MET A 47 30.83 6.82 -9.24
CA MET A 47 31.15 6.17 -7.95
C MET A 47 31.04 7.15 -6.78
N ARG A 48 31.37 8.44 -6.98
CA ARG A 48 31.17 9.49 -5.97
C ARG A 48 29.70 9.81 -5.73
N SER A 49 28.86 9.83 -6.78
CA SER A 49 27.42 10.09 -6.64
C SER A 49 26.66 8.90 -6.06
N ASN A 50 27.04 7.66 -6.39
CA ASN A 50 26.46 6.44 -5.80
C ASN A 50 27.19 6.01 -4.51
N ARG A 51 27.69 6.97 -3.72
CA ARG A 51 28.26 6.67 -2.39
C ARG A 51 27.11 6.39 -1.45
N ASN A 52 27.09 5.21 -0.83
CA ASN A 52 26.04 4.81 0.11
C ASN A 52 25.99 5.78 1.31
N HIS A 53 24.95 6.63 1.36
CA HIS A 53 24.69 7.54 2.48
C HIS A 53 23.88 6.90 3.63
N ASN A 54 23.70 5.56 3.61
CA ASN A 54 23.04 4.84 4.68
C ASN A 54 23.96 4.73 5.92
N THR A 55 23.68 5.55 6.93
CA THR A 55 24.44 5.62 8.19
C THR A 55 23.86 4.76 9.31
N ASP A 56 22.75 4.03 9.11
CA ASP A 56 22.06 3.32 10.20
C ASP A 56 22.82 2.13 10.77
N ALA A 57 23.74 1.55 10.00
CA ALA A 57 24.65 0.51 10.46
C ALA A 57 25.75 1.03 11.41
N CYS A 58 26.02 2.34 11.40
CA CYS A 58 27.02 2.95 12.28
C CYS A 58 26.55 2.99 13.73
N ARG A 59 27.53 3.04 14.65
CA ARG A 59 27.31 3.26 16.08
C ARG A 59 27.72 4.66 16.51
N ASP A 60 27.10 5.14 17.57
CA ASP A 60 27.54 6.33 18.29
C ASP A 60 28.66 6.00 19.30
N LEU A 61 29.13 7.01 20.03
CA LEU A 61 30.12 6.85 21.09
C LEU A 61 29.58 6.12 22.34
N SER A 62 28.27 5.87 22.44
CA SER A 62 27.65 5.07 23.50
C SER A 62 27.41 3.60 23.12
N GLY A 63 27.78 3.20 21.89
CA GLY A 63 27.59 1.85 21.36
C GLY A 63 26.19 1.54 20.82
N ARG A 64 25.28 2.52 20.84
CA ARG A 64 23.93 2.44 20.23
C ARG A 64 24.04 2.58 18.72
N ARG A 65 23.08 2.03 17.97
CA ARG A 65 23.02 2.21 16.51
C ARG A 65 22.29 3.49 16.15
N ILE A 66 22.71 4.13 15.06
CA ILE A 66 22.05 5.34 14.55
C ILE A 66 20.58 5.05 14.18
N SER A 67 20.24 3.83 13.74
CA SER A 67 18.84 3.42 13.52
C SER A 67 18.00 3.56 14.79
N THR A 68 18.47 3.00 15.92
CA THR A 68 17.74 3.01 17.21
C THR A 68 17.51 4.42 17.77
N LEU A 69 18.40 5.36 17.48
CA LEU A 69 18.20 6.77 17.83
C LEU A 69 17.12 7.42 16.97
N LYS A 70 17.14 7.18 15.65
CA LYS A 70 16.09 7.65 14.72
C LYS A 70 14.73 7.01 14.98
N GLU A 71 14.70 5.74 15.41
CA GLU A 71 13.49 5.02 15.81
C GLU A 71 12.88 5.66 17.07
N ALA A 72 13.70 5.93 18.10
CA ALA A 72 13.26 6.63 19.30
C ALA A 72 12.74 8.06 19.00
N GLN A 73 13.42 8.81 18.12
CA GLN A 73 12.97 10.12 17.66
C GLN A 73 11.59 10.04 16.98
N LYS A 74 11.42 9.15 15.98
CA LYS A 74 10.13 8.95 15.30
C LYS A 74 9.00 8.57 16.25
N VAL A 75 9.28 7.85 17.34
CA VAL A 75 8.29 7.52 18.37
C VAL A 75 7.92 8.75 19.20
N ALA A 76 8.87 9.62 19.56
CA ALA A 76 8.59 10.91 20.18
C ALA A 76 7.77 11.82 19.24
N ASP A 77 8.22 12.03 18.00
CA ASP A 77 7.51 12.80 16.97
C ASP A 77 6.07 12.29 16.76
N TYR A 78 5.87 10.97 16.82
CA TYR A 78 4.55 10.35 16.72
C TYR A 78 3.68 10.64 17.96
N LEU A 79 4.24 10.59 19.17
CA LEU A 79 3.50 10.90 20.40
C LEU A 79 3.12 12.38 20.47
N GLU A 80 4.05 13.30 20.17
CA GLU A 80 3.79 14.74 20.13
C GLU A 80 2.73 15.10 19.08
N SER A 81 2.86 14.57 17.86
CA SER A 81 1.85 14.74 16.80
C SER A 81 0.53 14.00 17.05
N SER A 82 0.44 13.12 18.07
CA SER A 82 -0.80 12.39 18.36
C SER A 82 -1.88 13.33 18.91
N GLU A 83 -1.51 14.29 19.75
CA GLU A 83 -2.44 15.28 20.28
C GLU A 83 -3.05 16.15 19.17
N GLU A 84 -2.23 16.60 18.21
CA GLU A 84 -2.73 17.36 17.07
C GLU A 84 -3.68 16.54 16.21
N ARG A 85 -3.34 15.28 15.93
CA ARG A 85 -4.19 14.37 15.16
C ARG A 85 -5.49 14.09 15.88
N GLU A 86 -5.48 13.93 17.20
CA GLU A 86 -6.70 13.84 18.00
C GLU A 86 -7.52 15.13 17.98
N LYS A 87 -6.90 16.30 18.12
CA LYS A 87 -7.60 17.59 18.07
C LYS A 87 -8.28 17.80 16.71
N LYS A 88 -7.57 17.51 15.60
CA LYS A 88 -8.09 17.53 14.22
C LYS A 88 -9.22 16.51 14.01
N LEU A 89 -9.04 15.27 14.46
CA LEU A 89 -10.09 14.23 14.39
C LEU A 89 -11.31 14.52 15.28
N LYS A 90 -11.15 15.27 16.38
CA LYS A 90 -12.26 15.73 17.23
C LYS A 90 -13.02 16.88 16.54
N GLN A 91 -12.32 17.85 15.97
CA GLN A 91 -12.91 18.91 15.13
C GLN A 91 -13.70 18.32 13.97
N GLU A 92 -13.07 17.46 13.14
CA GLU A 92 -13.73 16.77 12.03
C GLU A 92 -15.00 15.99 12.46
N LYS A 93 -15.04 15.44 13.68
CA LYS A 93 -16.23 14.74 14.20
C LYS A 93 -17.33 15.72 14.59
N LEU A 94 -16.98 16.85 15.22
CA LEU A 94 -17.93 17.92 15.53
C LEU A 94 -18.49 18.53 14.24
N ASP A 95 -17.64 18.87 13.26
CA ASP A 95 -18.04 19.38 11.95
C ASP A 95 -19.02 18.43 11.25
N LYS A 96 -18.78 17.12 11.32
CA LYS A 96 -19.65 16.07 10.74
C LYS A 96 -20.98 15.94 11.51
N VAL A 97 -20.98 16.08 12.83
CA VAL A 97 -22.20 16.08 13.65
C VAL A 97 -23.04 17.33 13.35
N GLU A 98 -22.46 18.52 13.42
CA GLU A 98 -23.15 19.77 13.07
C GLU A 98 -23.70 19.74 11.63
N ALA A 99 -22.94 19.17 10.68
CA ALA A 99 -23.39 19.02 9.30
C ALA A 99 -24.43 17.91 9.09
N MET A 100 -24.72 17.06 10.09
CA MET A 100 -25.87 16.17 10.11
C MET A 100 -27.07 16.78 10.84
N GLU A 101 -26.84 17.49 11.96
CA GLU A 101 -27.87 18.23 12.69
C GLU A 101 -28.54 19.28 11.80
N LYS A 102 -27.75 20.13 11.12
CA LYS A 102 -28.26 21.13 10.16
C LYS A 102 -29.02 20.49 8.99
N LYS A 103 -28.71 19.25 8.60
CA LYS A 103 -29.46 18.48 7.58
C LYS A 103 -30.71 17.78 8.12
N LEU A 104 -30.80 17.58 9.43
CA LEU A 104 -31.98 17.04 10.11
C LEU A 104 -32.99 18.16 10.37
N GLU A 105 -32.54 19.34 10.76
CA GLU A 105 -33.36 20.56 10.90
C GLU A 105 -33.93 21.05 9.56
N GLN A 106 -33.15 20.94 8.48
CA GLN A 106 -33.60 21.30 7.12
C GLN A 106 -34.51 20.25 6.47
N GLN A 107 -34.60 19.03 7.02
CA GLN A 107 -35.60 18.07 6.54
C GLN A 107 -36.99 18.48 7.04
N PRO A 108 -38.03 18.45 6.19
CA PRO A 108 -39.39 18.66 6.66
C PRO A 108 -39.70 17.63 7.74
N GLN A 109 -40.11 18.08 8.93
CA GLN A 109 -40.38 17.21 10.07
C GLN A 109 -41.29 16.07 9.63
N LYS A 110 -40.75 14.84 9.64
CA LYS A 110 -41.50 13.64 9.27
C LYS A 110 -42.70 13.56 10.22
N ARG A 111 -43.91 13.77 9.69
CA ARG A 111 -45.13 13.71 10.50
C ARG A 111 -45.11 12.40 11.27
N ARG A 112 -45.17 12.52 12.59
CA ARG A 112 -45.10 11.38 13.50
C ARG A 112 -46.47 10.68 13.42
N LEU A 113 -46.52 9.55 12.71
CA LEU A 113 -47.71 8.69 12.71
C LEU A 113 -47.71 7.91 14.02
N ASP A 114 -48.14 8.54 15.11
CA ASP A 114 -48.45 7.87 16.39
C ASP A 114 -49.83 7.16 16.31
N ASP A 115 -50.06 6.41 15.24
CA ASP A 115 -51.26 5.57 15.04
C ASP A 115 -51.00 4.17 15.64
N ASP A 116 -51.09 4.06 16.97
CA ASP A 116 -50.87 2.78 17.69
C ASP A 116 -51.72 1.63 17.13
N GLN A 117 -52.96 1.94 16.74
CA GLN A 117 -53.85 0.97 16.09
C GLN A 117 -53.32 0.44 14.76
N PHE A 118 -52.57 1.24 14.00
CA PHE A 118 -51.96 0.81 12.73
C PHE A 118 -50.75 -0.09 13.00
N PHE A 119 -49.96 0.18 14.05
CA PHE A 119 -48.84 -0.68 14.42
C PHE A 119 -49.31 -2.06 14.90
N GLU A 120 -50.29 -2.12 15.81
CA GLU A 120 -50.83 -3.41 16.26
C GLU A 120 -51.51 -4.17 15.12
N LYS A 121 -52.29 -3.53 14.24
CA LYS A 121 -52.87 -4.18 13.04
C LYS A 121 -51.79 -4.75 12.10
N ASN A 122 -50.68 -4.03 11.86
CA ASN A 122 -49.57 -4.54 11.06
C ASN A 122 -48.84 -5.70 11.74
N LYS A 123 -48.66 -5.65 13.06
CA LYS A 123 -48.03 -6.69 13.88
C LYS A 123 -48.86 -7.97 13.87
N ASP A 124 -50.16 -7.86 14.12
CA ASP A 124 -51.15 -8.94 13.98
C ASP A 124 -51.14 -9.53 12.56
N MET A 125 -51.15 -8.70 11.50
CA MET A 125 -51.07 -9.19 10.12
C MET A 125 -49.77 -9.98 9.87
N ASN A 126 -48.62 -9.47 10.33
CA ASN A 126 -47.34 -10.16 10.19
C ASN A 126 -47.29 -11.49 10.95
N ASP A 127 -47.80 -11.56 12.18
CA ASP A 127 -47.80 -12.78 12.99
C ASP A 127 -48.87 -13.79 12.55
N ASN A 128 -49.98 -13.33 11.96
CA ASN A 128 -50.92 -14.19 11.24
C ASN A 128 -50.29 -14.78 9.97
N VAL A 129 -49.53 -14.01 9.20
CA VAL A 129 -48.77 -14.53 8.03
C VAL A 129 -47.69 -15.53 8.49
N ARG A 130 -46.86 -15.17 9.47
CA ARG A 130 -45.80 -16.05 10.03
C ARG A 130 -46.39 -17.36 10.55
N SER A 131 -47.46 -17.31 11.34
CA SER A 131 -48.08 -18.51 11.89
C SER A 131 -48.78 -19.36 10.82
N SER A 132 -49.36 -18.74 9.78
CA SER A 132 -49.94 -19.45 8.63
C SER A 132 -48.87 -20.16 7.78
N VAL A 133 -47.74 -19.49 7.52
CA VAL A 133 -46.58 -20.10 6.83
C VAL A 133 -45.99 -21.23 7.67
N ALA A 134 -45.82 -21.06 8.99
CA ALA A 134 -45.34 -22.11 9.88
C ALA A 134 -46.29 -23.33 9.91
N LYS A 135 -47.60 -23.12 10.06
CA LYS A 135 -48.63 -24.17 9.96
C LYS A 135 -48.57 -24.87 8.60
N GLY A 136 -48.42 -24.12 7.50
CA GLY A 136 -48.28 -24.64 6.15
C GLY A 136 -47.04 -25.51 5.94
N LEU A 137 -45.87 -25.09 6.44
CA LEU A 137 -44.66 -25.90 6.40
C LEU A 137 -44.78 -27.17 7.26
N LEU A 138 -45.36 -27.08 8.46
CA LEU A 138 -45.58 -28.23 9.33
C LEU A 138 -46.58 -29.22 8.74
N ALA A 139 -47.68 -28.74 8.15
CA ALA A 139 -48.65 -29.57 7.43
C ALA A 139 -48.02 -30.22 6.19
N LYS A 140 -47.19 -29.50 5.42
CA LYS A 140 -46.45 -30.05 4.26
C LYS A 140 -45.42 -31.11 4.69
N ARG A 141 -44.73 -30.90 5.83
CA ARG A 141 -43.82 -31.91 6.40
C ARG A 141 -44.58 -33.15 6.87
N ARG A 142 -45.68 -32.99 7.63
CA ARG A 142 -46.54 -34.11 8.05
C ARG A 142 -47.14 -34.88 6.87
N LYS A 143 -47.64 -34.20 5.85
CA LYS A 143 -48.15 -34.85 4.62
C LYS A 143 -47.05 -35.58 3.84
N LYS A 144 -45.81 -35.07 3.83
CA LYS A 144 -44.66 -35.78 3.24
C LYS A 144 -44.22 -37.00 4.06
N GLN A 145 -44.33 -36.96 5.39
CA GLN A 145 -44.03 -38.10 6.26
C GLN A 145 -45.11 -39.19 6.13
N ALA A 146 -46.38 -38.81 6.11
CA ALA A 146 -47.50 -39.73 5.81
C ALA A 146 -47.49 -40.29 4.38
N SER A 147 -46.57 -39.85 3.52
CA SER A 147 -46.33 -40.38 2.17
C SER A 147 -44.93 -40.98 2.00
N THR A 148 -44.20 -41.29 3.08
CA THR A 148 -42.95 -42.06 3.02
C THR A 148 -43.09 -43.50 3.48
N ASP A 149 -44.20 -43.86 4.11
CA ASP A 149 -44.52 -45.24 4.50
C ASP A 149 -45.18 -46.06 3.37
N ASN A 150 -45.17 -45.55 2.13
CA ASN A 150 -45.65 -46.28 0.95
C ASN A 150 -45.02 -45.80 -0.38
N ALA A 151 -44.34 -46.73 -1.05
CA ALA A 151 -43.81 -46.70 -2.43
C ALA A 151 -42.78 -45.61 -2.85
N GLU A 152 -41.60 -46.08 -3.26
CA GLU A 152 -40.70 -45.37 -4.17
C GLU A 152 -41.25 -45.42 -5.61
N ALA A 153 -41.42 -44.28 -6.30
CA ALA A 153 -41.56 -44.23 -7.77
C ALA A 153 -41.41 -42.82 -8.38
N SER A 154 -41.00 -42.78 -9.65
CA SER A 154 -41.23 -41.69 -10.64
C SER A 154 -40.81 -40.25 -10.30
N THR A 155 -39.51 -40.00 -10.39
CA THR A 155 -38.86 -38.92 -11.17
C THR A 155 -39.77 -37.97 -11.98
N SER A 156 -39.72 -36.65 -11.74
CA SER A 156 -39.23 -35.61 -12.71
C SER A 156 -39.58 -34.14 -12.37
N LYS A 157 -38.78 -33.23 -12.97
CA LYS A 157 -38.97 -31.80 -13.37
C LYS A 157 -40.36 -31.15 -13.14
N SER A 158 -40.50 -29.83 -12.90
CA SER A 158 -39.60 -28.66 -12.72
C SER A 158 -40.45 -27.52 -12.07
N SER A 159 -40.06 -26.25 -11.82
CA SER A 159 -39.03 -25.39 -12.39
C SER A 159 -38.55 -24.30 -11.41
N THR A 160 -37.24 -24.09 -11.42
CA THR A 160 -36.49 -22.82 -11.35
C THR A 160 -37.16 -21.47 -10.97
N THR A 161 -36.39 -20.72 -10.16
CA THR A 161 -36.13 -19.25 -10.22
C THR A 161 -37.24 -18.25 -9.83
N SER A 162 -36.93 -17.11 -9.19
CA SER A 162 -35.66 -16.65 -8.58
C SER A 162 -35.91 -15.52 -7.58
N ALA A 163 -35.11 -15.44 -6.51
CA ALA A 163 -35.17 -14.33 -5.56
C ALA A 163 -34.43 -13.08 -6.07
N PRO A 164 -34.91 -11.86 -5.78
CA PRO A 164 -34.09 -10.66 -5.75
C PRO A 164 -33.51 -10.47 -4.34
N ALA A 165 -32.20 -10.62 -4.18
CA ALA A 165 -31.51 -10.37 -2.91
C ALA A 165 -30.71 -9.04 -2.96
N LYS A 166 -30.96 -8.16 -1.98
CA LYS A 166 -30.08 -7.07 -1.52
C LYS A 166 -30.38 -6.85 -0.02
N VAL A 167 -29.42 -6.99 0.89
CA VAL A 167 -28.37 -6.01 1.29
C VAL A 167 -28.98 -4.86 2.14
N VAL A 168 -28.41 -4.46 3.28
CA VAL A 168 -27.09 -4.81 3.88
C VAL A 168 -27.16 -5.93 4.96
N GLU A 169 -26.85 -5.88 6.28
CA GLU A 169 -26.46 -4.80 7.24
C GLU A 169 -25.63 -5.36 8.45
N GLU A 170 -25.23 -4.46 9.35
CA GLU A 170 -24.44 -4.55 10.60
C GLU A 170 -24.96 -5.47 11.77
N SER A 171 -24.32 -5.64 12.95
CA SER A 171 -23.05 -5.09 13.51
C SER A 171 -22.37 -6.03 14.53
N SER A 172 -21.14 -5.65 14.87
CA SER A 172 -20.35 -5.87 16.10
C SER A 172 -20.92 -6.71 17.28
N LYS A 173 -20.02 -7.53 17.86
CA LYS A 173 -19.99 -7.78 19.31
C LYS A 173 -18.56 -7.86 19.84
N SER A 174 -18.10 -6.78 20.45
CA SER A 174 -16.98 -6.76 21.41
C SER A 174 -17.47 -7.31 22.77
N LEU A 175 -16.67 -7.68 23.77
CA LEU A 175 -15.36 -7.18 24.27
C LEU A 175 -14.60 -8.29 25.03
N GLN A 176 -13.27 -8.13 25.16
CA GLN A 176 -12.44 -8.57 26.31
C GLN A 176 -12.31 -10.11 26.56
N ALA A 177 -11.39 -10.62 27.38
CA ALA A 177 -10.38 -9.98 28.26
C ALA A 177 -9.00 -10.64 28.15
N SER A 178 -7.97 -10.01 28.75
CA SER A 178 -6.61 -10.54 28.87
C SER A 178 -6.42 -11.42 30.11
N ALA A 179 -5.48 -12.36 30.04
CA ALA A 179 -4.75 -12.96 31.15
C ALA A 179 -3.33 -13.31 30.67
#